data_AF-C3ZT15-F1
#
_entry.id   AF-C3ZT15-F1
#
_cell.length_a   1.000
_cell.length_b   1.000
_cell.length_c   1.000
_cell.angle_alpha   90.00
_cell.angle_beta   90.00
_cell.angle_gamma   90.00
#
_symmetry.space_group_name_H-M   'P 1'
#
loop_
_entity.id
_entity.type
_entity.pdbx_description
1 polymer ?
#
loop_
_entity_poly.entity_id
_entity_poly.type
_entity_poly.pdbx_seq_one_letter_code
_entity_poly.pdbx_strand_id
1 'polypeptide(L)'
;MRLEYEGLSQCEAITTPGARFYNDTAGYAMNRYAYYVCYKCNKAYYGGEARCDQEAGVGEDYDPAELVCGACSDVSRAQMCPKHGTDFLEYKCRYCCSVAVFFCFGTTHFCNPCHDDFQRVTNIPKQELPHCPAGPRGKQLEGDECPLHVTHPPTGEEFALGCGVCRNAHTF
;
A
#
# COMPACT_ATOMS: atom_id res chain seq x y z
N MET A 1 1.41 5.86 -16.27
CA MET A 1 2.17 5.38 -15.08
C MET A 1 1.48 5.83 -13.79
N ARG A 2 1.55 5.10 -12.66
CA ARG A 2 0.89 5.51 -11.38
C ARG A 2 1.18 6.97 -11.00
N LEU A 3 2.42 7.40 -11.20
CA LEU A 3 2.88 8.77 -10.96
C LEU A 3 2.05 9.85 -11.69
N GLU A 4 1.59 9.57 -12.91
CA GLU A 4 0.75 10.49 -13.70
C GLU A 4 -0.65 10.62 -13.08
N TYR A 5 -1.22 9.53 -12.59
CA TYR A 5 -2.53 9.53 -11.94
C TYR A 5 -2.52 10.23 -10.59
N GLU A 6 -1.36 10.30 -9.93
CA GLU A 6 -1.15 11.10 -8.71
C GLU A 6 -0.80 12.57 -9.02
N GLY A 7 -0.71 12.97 -10.29
CA GLY A 7 -0.33 14.33 -10.68
C GLY A 7 1.13 14.70 -10.38
N LEU A 8 1.98 13.72 -10.07
CA LEU A 8 3.36 13.95 -9.62
C LEU A 8 4.39 13.93 -10.77
N SER A 9 3.95 13.75 -12.01
CA SER A 9 4.83 13.74 -13.19
C SER A 9 5.50 15.09 -13.49
N GLN A 10 5.05 16.18 -12.85
CA GLN A 10 5.55 17.55 -13.04
C GLN A 10 6.25 18.13 -11.79
N CYS A 11 6.60 17.29 -10.82
CA CYS A 11 7.27 17.76 -9.59
C CYS A 11 8.67 18.30 -9.88
N GLU A 12 9.19 19.13 -8.95
CA GLU A 12 10.51 19.77 -9.09
C GLU A 12 11.65 18.77 -9.28
N ALA A 13 11.55 17.57 -8.73
CA ALA A 13 12.55 16.52 -8.90
C ALA A 13 12.71 16.06 -10.36
N ILE A 14 11.68 16.28 -11.20
CA ILE A 14 11.63 15.92 -12.62
C ILE A 14 11.84 17.15 -13.50
N THR A 15 11.27 18.30 -13.13
CA THR A 15 11.24 19.50 -13.99
C THR A 15 12.42 20.44 -13.81
N THR A 16 13.13 20.38 -12.67
CA THR A 16 14.25 21.30 -12.37
C THR A 16 15.57 20.80 -12.98
N PRO A 17 16.22 21.59 -13.87
CA PRO A 17 17.55 21.26 -14.38
C PRO A 17 18.57 21.06 -13.25
N GLY A 18 19.29 19.95 -13.28
CA GLY A 18 20.28 19.59 -12.25
C GLY A 18 19.72 18.75 -11.09
N ALA A 19 18.41 18.53 -11.02
CA ALA A 19 17.84 17.53 -10.10
C ALA A 19 18.22 16.11 -10.51
N ARG A 20 18.27 15.19 -9.53
CA ARG A 20 18.66 13.77 -9.75
C ARG A 20 17.86 13.07 -10.85
N PHE A 21 16.57 13.40 -10.97
CA PHE A 21 15.65 12.78 -11.92
C PHE A 21 15.17 13.76 -13.00
N TYR A 22 15.97 14.79 -13.31
CA TYR A 22 15.64 15.77 -14.34
C TYR A 22 15.35 15.08 -15.68
N ASN A 23 14.15 15.29 -16.24
CA ASN A 23 13.61 14.59 -17.42
C ASN A 23 13.54 13.05 -17.32
N ASP A 24 13.60 12.48 -16.10
CA ASP A 24 13.52 11.04 -15.85
C ASP A 24 12.33 10.69 -14.93
N THR A 25 11.13 10.84 -15.49
CA THR A 25 9.86 10.50 -14.81
C THR A 25 9.80 9.04 -14.37
N ALA A 26 10.35 8.12 -15.17
CA ALA A 26 10.33 6.68 -14.88
C ALA A 26 11.27 6.33 -13.72
N GLY A 27 12.50 6.87 -13.73
CA GLY A 27 13.44 6.69 -12.62
C GLY A 27 12.92 7.28 -11.32
N TYR A 28 12.27 8.45 -11.36
CA TYR A 28 11.60 9.01 -10.18
C TYR A 28 10.50 8.09 -9.65
N ALA A 29 9.63 7.57 -10.53
CA ALA A 29 8.57 6.65 -10.13
C ALA A 29 9.11 5.34 -9.53
N MET A 30 10.15 4.76 -10.13
CA MET A 30 10.80 3.55 -9.62
C MET A 30 11.54 3.79 -8.29
N ASN A 31 12.03 5.02 -8.06
CA ASN A 31 12.62 5.38 -6.77
C ASN A 31 11.55 5.63 -5.70
N ARG A 32 10.37 6.12 -6.09
CA ARG A 32 9.29 6.52 -5.18
C ARG A 32 8.42 5.35 -4.74
N TYR A 33 8.14 4.40 -5.61
CA TYR A 33 7.17 3.34 -5.37
C TYR A 33 7.81 1.97 -5.24
N ALA A 34 7.23 1.15 -4.36
CA ALA A 34 7.56 -0.26 -4.24
C ALA A 34 6.60 -1.10 -5.07
N TYR A 35 7.15 -2.01 -5.87
CA TYR A 35 6.40 -2.99 -6.66
C TYR A 35 6.87 -4.40 -6.31
N TYR A 36 5.90 -5.31 -6.22
CA TYR A 36 6.11 -6.71 -5.88
C TYR A 36 5.54 -7.61 -6.96
N VAL A 37 6.07 -8.82 -7.09
CA VAL A 37 5.56 -9.80 -8.05
C VAL A 37 4.56 -10.71 -7.33
N CYS A 38 3.31 -10.73 -7.79
CA CYS A 38 2.29 -11.59 -7.21
C CYS A 38 2.59 -13.06 -7.49
N TYR A 39 2.67 -13.88 -6.45
CA TYR A 39 2.94 -15.30 -6.56
C TYR A 39 1.90 -16.07 -7.41
N LYS A 40 0.63 -15.66 -7.33
CA LYS A 40 -0.47 -16.38 -8.00
C LYS A 40 -0.58 -16.09 -9.49
N CYS A 41 -0.37 -14.83 -9.91
CA CYS A 41 -0.58 -14.41 -11.31
C CYS A 41 0.67 -13.90 -12.01
N ASN A 42 1.81 -13.82 -11.31
CA ASN A 42 3.11 -13.33 -11.78
C ASN A 42 3.11 -11.89 -12.33
N LYS A 43 2.06 -11.11 -12.04
CA LYS A 43 2.00 -9.68 -12.38
C LYS A 43 2.63 -8.86 -11.27
N ALA A 44 3.34 -7.79 -11.66
CA ALA A 44 3.77 -6.76 -10.73
C ALA A 44 2.56 -6.00 -10.17
N TYR A 45 2.55 -5.71 -8.89
CA TYR A 45 1.52 -4.90 -8.22
C TYR A 45 2.16 -3.87 -7.28
N TYR A 46 1.42 -2.79 -7.04
CA TYR A 46 1.84 -1.69 -6.18
C TYR A 46 1.76 -2.09 -4.70
N GLY A 47 2.85 -1.90 -3.96
CA GLY A 47 2.94 -2.21 -2.53
C GLY A 47 3.02 -0.99 -1.60
N GLY A 48 3.02 0.23 -2.15
CA GLY A 48 3.20 1.46 -1.35
C GLY A 48 4.35 2.33 -1.85
N GLU A 49 4.67 3.37 -1.08
CA GLU A 49 5.87 4.19 -1.32
C GLU A 49 7.12 3.48 -0.78
N ALA A 50 8.19 3.44 -1.58
CA ALA A 50 9.44 2.75 -1.24
C ALA A 50 10.14 3.35 0.00
N ARG A 51 9.86 4.61 0.34
CA ARG A 51 10.37 5.22 1.59
C ARG A 51 9.87 4.49 2.84
N CYS A 52 8.67 3.92 2.80
CA CYS A 52 8.16 3.09 3.90
C CYS A 52 8.94 1.78 4.05
N ASP A 53 9.58 1.29 2.99
CA ASP A 53 10.32 0.03 2.97
C ASP A 53 11.81 0.19 3.30
N GLN A 54 12.41 1.33 2.94
CA GLN A 54 13.81 1.62 3.27
C GLN A 54 14.04 1.87 4.76
N GLU A 55 13.05 2.40 5.49
CA GLU A 55 13.12 2.51 6.97
C GLU A 55 12.87 1.17 7.68
N ALA A 56 12.24 0.20 7.01
CA ALA A 56 11.95 -1.11 7.58
C ALA A 56 13.13 -2.09 7.48
N GLY A 57 14.13 -1.80 6.63
CA GLY A 57 15.24 -2.71 6.36
C GLY A 57 14.72 -3.97 5.69
N VAL A 58 14.56 -3.94 4.36
CA VAL A 58 14.12 -5.09 3.55
C VAL A 58 14.91 -6.33 3.95
N GLY A 59 14.33 -7.17 4.80
CA GLY A 59 14.87 -8.48 5.15
C GLY A 59 14.70 -9.36 3.93
N GLU A 60 15.80 -9.96 3.47
CA GLU A 60 15.80 -10.86 2.31
C GLU A 60 15.04 -12.19 2.57
N ASP A 61 14.51 -12.39 3.79
CA ASP A 61 13.81 -13.60 4.25
C ASP A 61 12.29 -13.37 4.38
N TYR A 62 11.56 -13.25 3.28
CA TYR A 62 10.10 -13.39 3.25
C TYR A 62 9.69 -14.57 2.37
N ASP A 63 8.53 -15.18 2.68
CA ASP A 63 7.97 -16.24 1.82
C ASP A 63 7.33 -15.61 0.57
N PRO A 64 7.84 -15.88 -0.64
CA PRO A 64 7.25 -15.35 -1.87
C PRO A 64 5.77 -15.70 -2.03
N ALA A 65 5.31 -16.81 -1.46
CA ALA A 65 3.90 -17.23 -1.53
C ALA A 65 2.94 -16.25 -0.82
N GLU A 66 3.46 -15.41 0.07
CA GLU A 66 2.70 -14.40 0.80
C GLU A 66 2.58 -13.08 0.02
N LEU A 67 3.36 -12.88 -1.06
CA LEU A 67 3.21 -11.74 -1.96
C LEU A 67 2.06 -11.98 -2.93
N VAL A 68 0.87 -11.49 -2.59
CA VAL A 68 -0.34 -11.67 -3.39
C VAL A 68 -0.99 -10.32 -3.64
N CYS A 69 -1.21 -9.97 -4.90
CA CYS A 69 -1.90 -8.73 -5.26
C CYS A 69 -3.38 -8.75 -4.84
N GLY A 70 -3.97 -7.57 -4.66
CA GLY A 70 -5.36 -7.43 -4.19
C GLY A 70 -6.39 -8.18 -5.03
N ALA A 71 -6.17 -8.34 -6.34
CA ALA A 71 -7.04 -9.14 -7.21
C ALA A 71 -7.02 -10.64 -6.87
N CYS A 72 -5.86 -11.17 -6.46
CA CYS A 72 -5.68 -12.59 -6.14
C CYS A 72 -5.90 -12.91 -4.65
N SER A 73 -6.15 -11.88 -3.83
CA SER A 73 -6.47 -11.93 -2.40
C SER A 73 -7.79 -11.21 -2.06
N ASP A 74 -8.72 -11.11 -3.01
CA ASP A 74 -9.98 -10.37 -2.86
C ASP A 74 -10.97 -11.03 -1.88
N VAL A 75 -10.72 -10.90 -0.58
CA VAL A 75 -11.54 -11.47 0.50
C VAL A 75 -12.88 -10.74 0.69
N SER A 76 -12.99 -9.49 0.23
CA SER A 76 -14.20 -8.68 0.37
C SER A 76 -15.12 -8.68 -0.86
N ARG A 77 -14.73 -9.36 -1.95
CA ARG A 77 -15.43 -9.31 -3.25
C ARG A 77 -15.63 -7.87 -3.69
N ALA A 78 -14.52 -7.13 -3.73
CA ALA A 78 -14.52 -5.70 -3.99
C ALA A 78 -15.25 -5.36 -5.30
N GLN A 79 -15.93 -4.21 -5.32
CA GLN A 79 -16.55 -3.73 -6.56
C GLN A 79 -15.48 -3.51 -7.63
N MET A 80 -15.72 -4.11 -8.80
CA MET A 80 -14.82 -3.96 -9.94
C MET A 80 -14.81 -2.52 -10.43
N CYS A 81 -13.62 -1.98 -10.67
CA CYS A 81 -13.47 -0.68 -11.29
C CYS A 81 -14.02 -0.73 -12.73
N PRO A 82 -14.92 0.18 -13.14
CA PRO A 82 -15.44 0.20 -14.51
C PRO A 82 -14.35 0.37 -15.58
N LYS A 83 -13.24 1.03 -15.23
CA LYS A 83 -12.12 1.32 -16.15
C LYS A 83 -11.02 0.26 -16.13
N HIS A 84 -10.75 -0.32 -14.97
CA HIS A 84 -9.55 -1.12 -14.74
C HIS A 84 -9.84 -2.50 -14.13
N GLY A 85 -11.11 -2.89 -14.00
CA GLY A 85 -11.50 -4.14 -13.34
C GLY A 85 -10.88 -4.26 -11.96
N THR A 86 -10.07 -5.30 -11.76
CA THR A 86 -9.29 -5.56 -10.53
C THR A 86 -7.79 -5.34 -10.70
N ASP A 87 -7.31 -4.86 -11.86
CA ASP A 87 -5.87 -4.80 -12.16
C ASP A 87 -5.09 -3.91 -11.17
N PHE A 88 -5.75 -2.86 -10.66
CA PHE A 88 -5.19 -1.97 -9.63
C PHE A 88 -5.96 -2.07 -8.31
N LEU A 89 -6.57 -3.22 -8.03
CA LEU A 89 -7.23 -3.45 -6.74
C LEU A 89 -6.18 -3.51 -5.63
N GLU A 90 -6.31 -2.61 -4.67
CA GLU A 90 -5.45 -2.51 -3.50
C GLU A 90 -6.25 -2.80 -2.23
N TYR A 91 -5.57 -3.36 -1.23
CA TYR A 91 -6.11 -3.55 0.10
C TYR A 91 -5.35 -2.70 1.11
N LYS A 92 -6.06 -2.29 2.16
CA LYS A 92 -5.47 -1.67 3.33
C LYS A 92 -4.88 -2.77 4.22
N CYS A 93 -3.73 -2.51 4.83
CA CYS A 93 -3.21 -3.32 5.92
C CYS A 93 -4.24 -3.40 7.05
N ARG A 94 -4.60 -4.61 7.49
CA ARG A 94 -5.60 -4.79 8.56
C ARG A 94 -5.25 -3.98 9.81
N TYR A 95 -3.95 -3.84 10.10
CA TYR A 95 -3.45 -3.28 11.37
C TYR A 95 -2.99 -1.82 11.31
N CYS A 96 -3.02 -1.15 10.16
CA CYS A 96 -2.70 0.28 10.07
C CYS A 96 -3.25 0.95 8.80
N CYS A 97 -3.09 2.27 8.68
CA CYS A 97 -3.46 3.06 7.52
C CYS A 97 -2.34 3.06 6.46
N SER A 98 -1.99 1.88 5.96
CA SER A 98 -1.02 1.72 4.87
C SER A 98 -1.55 0.73 3.83
N VAL A 99 -1.05 0.80 2.60
CA VAL A 99 -1.34 -0.18 1.55
C VAL A 99 -0.71 -1.52 1.94
N ALA A 100 -1.42 -2.62 1.67
CA ALA A 100 -0.93 -3.96 1.93
C ALA A 100 0.04 -4.44 0.83
N VAL A 101 1.04 -5.19 1.28
CA VAL A 101 2.03 -5.87 0.44
C VAL A 101 1.81 -7.38 0.53
N PHE A 102 1.66 -7.90 1.75
CA PHE A 102 1.53 -9.32 2.01
C PHE A 102 0.08 -9.74 2.26
N PHE A 103 -0.20 -11.00 1.94
CA PHE A 103 -1.44 -11.69 2.27
C PHE A 103 -1.13 -13.03 2.92
N CYS A 104 -1.23 -13.07 4.25
CA CYS A 104 -0.87 -14.24 5.04
C CYS A 104 -2.11 -14.99 5.53
N PHE A 105 -1.92 -16.27 5.84
CA PHE A 105 -2.93 -17.15 6.45
C PHE A 105 -4.22 -17.32 5.64
N GLY A 106 -4.23 -16.90 4.37
CA GLY A 106 -5.40 -16.94 3.50
C GLY A 106 -6.50 -15.94 3.87
N THR A 107 -6.26 -15.01 4.81
CA THR A 107 -7.30 -14.11 5.31
C THR A 107 -6.86 -12.68 5.56
N THR A 108 -5.55 -12.41 5.68
CA THR A 108 -5.10 -11.19 6.36
C THR A 108 -4.07 -10.42 5.53
N HIS A 109 -4.37 -9.15 5.26
CA HIS A 109 -3.48 -8.24 4.55
C HIS A 109 -2.57 -7.46 5.51
N PHE A 110 -1.27 -7.39 5.17
CA PHE A 110 -0.25 -6.67 5.93
C PHE A 110 0.57 -5.74 5.04
N CYS A 111 0.95 -4.56 5.55
CA CYS A 111 2.09 -3.80 5.04
C CYS A 111 3.40 -4.40 5.59
N ASN A 112 4.54 -4.08 5.00
CA ASN A 112 5.84 -4.64 5.42
C ASN A 112 6.11 -4.48 6.92
N PRO A 113 6.03 -3.28 7.53
CA PRO A 113 6.40 -3.15 8.93
C PRO A 113 5.47 -3.92 9.89
N CYS A 114 4.19 -4.10 9.52
CA CYS A 114 3.26 -4.92 10.30
C CYS A 114 3.46 -6.43 10.05
N HIS A 115 3.94 -6.81 8.87
CA HIS A 115 4.30 -8.19 8.55
C HIS A 115 5.56 -8.61 9.32
N ASP A 116 6.60 -7.77 9.37
CA ASP A 116 7.82 -8.06 10.16
C ASP A 116 7.52 -8.29 11.66
N ASP A 117 6.51 -7.59 12.18
CA ASP A 117 6.07 -7.64 13.57
C ASP A 117 4.75 -8.40 13.73
N PHE A 118 4.41 -9.30 12.78
CA PHE A 118 3.09 -9.94 12.71
C PHE A 118 2.71 -10.62 14.03
N GLN A 119 3.66 -11.33 14.65
CA GLN A 119 3.44 -12.03 15.92
C GLN A 119 2.95 -11.10 17.03
N ARG A 120 3.42 -9.86 17.07
CA ARG A 120 2.93 -8.89 18.06
C ARG A 120 1.62 -8.28 17.60
N VAL A 121 1.55 -7.73 16.38
CA VAL A 121 0.38 -6.96 15.94
C VAL A 121 -0.89 -7.80 15.84
N THR A 122 -0.79 -9.09 15.50
CA THR A 122 -1.95 -10.00 15.46
C THR A 122 -2.48 -10.35 16.86
N ASN A 123 -1.65 -10.21 17.90
CA ASN A 123 -2.00 -10.51 19.28
C ASN A 123 -2.51 -9.28 20.06
N ILE A 124 -2.46 -8.08 19.49
CA ILE A 124 -3.06 -6.89 20.10
C ILE A 124 -4.59 -7.05 20.07
N PRO A 125 -5.29 -6.97 21.22
CA PRO A 125 -6.74 -6.99 21.25
C PRO A 125 -7.33 -5.90 20.35
N LYS A 126 -8.42 -6.19 19.63
CA LYS A 126 -9.00 -5.27 18.65
C LYS A 126 -9.34 -3.89 19.25
N GLN A 127 -9.74 -3.85 20.52
CA GLN A 127 -10.09 -2.63 21.25
C GLN A 127 -8.86 -1.77 21.61
N GLU A 128 -7.66 -2.35 21.59
CA GLU A 128 -6.39 -1.70 21.91
C GLU A 128 -5.61 -1.31 20.65
N LEU A 129 -6.12 -1.65 19.46
CA LEU A 129 -5.52 -1.22 18.20
C LEU A 129 -5.66 0.31 18.04
N PRO A 130 -4.67 0.97 17.41
CA PRO A 130 -4.74 2.40 17.15
C PRO A 130 -5.94 2.72 16.25
N HIS A 131 -6.62 3.83 16.52
CA HIS A 131 -7.66 4.35 15.65
C HIS A 131 -7.02 5.12 14.48
N CYS A 132 -7.81 5.34 13.42
CA CYS A 132 -7.37 6.23 12.34
C CYS A 132 -7.06 7.63 12.91
N PRO A 133 -5.91 8.23 12.58
CA PRO A 133 -4.83 7.71 11.74
C PRO A 133 -3.91 6.70 12.45
N ALA A 134 -3.88 5.46 11.94
CA ALA A 134 -3.11 4.36 12.51
C ALA A 134 -1.81 4.16 11.74
N GLY A 135 -0.69 4.17 12.45
CA GLY A 135 0.64 3.86 11.93
C GLY A 135 0.95 2.37 12.03
N PRO A 136 1.98 1.88 11.31
CA PRO A 136 2.40 0.49 11.39
C PRO A 136 2.84 0.09 12.81
N ARG A 137 2.90 -1.22 13.07
CA ARG A 137 3.37 -1.78 14.36
C ARG A 137 2.56 -1.25 15.57
N GLY A 138 1.25 -1.06 15.40
CA GLY A 138 0.35 -0.62 16.47
C GLY A 138 0.58 0.81 16.96
N LYS A 139 1.19 1.67 16.14
CA LYS A 139 1.46 3.07 16.49
C LYS A 139 0.24 3.95 16.25
N GLN A 140 -0.15 4.77 17.23
CA GLN A 140 -1.10 5.86 17.00
C GLN A 140 -0.37 7.03 16.35
N LEU A 141 -0.87 7.54 15.22
CA LEU A 141 -0.36 8.76 14.60
C LEU A 141 -1.08 9.98 15.17
N GLU A 142 -0.42 11.14 15.04
CA GLU A 142 -1.00 12.44 15.37
C GLU A 142 -1.89 12.96 14.24
N GLY A 143 -2.85 13.83 14.60
CA GLY A 143 -3.78 14.44 13.66
C GLY A 143 -5.03 13.59 13.40
N ASP A 144 -5.88 14.09 12.50
CA ASP A 144 -7.19 13.50 12.21
C ASP A 144 -7.33 13.00 10.77
N GLU A 145 -6.30 13.22 9.93
CA GLU A 145 -6.32 12.85 8.52
C GLU A 145 -5.74 11.45 8.31
N CYS A 146 -6.50 10.58 7.63
CA CYS A 146 -6.03 9.25 7.27
C CYS A 146 -4.88 9.34 6.24
N PRO A 147 -3.74 8.67 6.44
CA PRO A 147 -2.66 8.60 5.45
C PRO A 147 -3.07 8.00 4.09
N LEU A 148 -4.20 7.28 4.03
CA LEU A 148 -4.75 6.72 2.80
C LEU A 148 -5.83 7.62 2.16
N HIS A 149 -6.12 8.77 2.78
CA HIS A 149 -7.13 9.75 2.37
C HIS A 149 -8.49 9.12 2.01
N VAL A 150 -8.93 8.15 2.81
CA VAL A 150 -10.17 7.39 2.61
C VAL A 150 -10.85 7.11 3.94
N THR A 151 -12.19 7.07 3.93
CA THR A 151 -12.95 6.53 5.05
C THR A 151 -12.91 5.01 5.02
N HIS A 152 -12.48 4.39 6.12
CA HIS A 152 -12.36 2.94 6.23
C HIS A 152 -12.90 2.44 7.58
N PRO A 153 -13.24 1.13 7.69
CA PRO A 153 -13.60 0.50 8.97
C PRO A 153 -12.51 0.63 10.03
N PRO A 154 -12.83 0.39 11.32
CA PRO A 154 -11.84 0.40 12.38
C PRO A 154 -10.62 -0.49 12.09
N THR A 155 -9.46 -0.12 12.64
CA THR A 155 -8.25 -0.95 12.59
C THR A 155 -8.55 -2.36 13.16
N GLY A 156 -8.02 -3.39 12.51
CA GLY A 156 -8.33 -4.79 12.80
C GLY A 156 -9.31 -5.43 11.82
N GLU A 157 -9.82 -4.70 10.84
CA GLU A 157 -10.73 -5.19 9.80
C GLU A 157 -10.12 -5.10 8.39
N GLU A 158 -10.47 -6.07 7.54
CA GLU A 158 -10.09 -6.07 6.13
C GLU A 158 -10.84 -4.98 5.37
N PHE A 159 -10.14 -4.31 4.46
CA PHE A 159 -10.76 -3.26 3.65
C PHE A 159 -10.11 -3.17 2.27
N ALA A 160 -10.92 -3.41 1.24
CA ALA A 160 -10.55 -3.12 -0.14
C ALA A 160 -10.57 -1.60 -0.34
N LEU A 161 -9.42 -1.05 -0.74
CA LEU A 161 -9.29 0.37 -1.07
C LEU A 161 -9.78 0.70 -2.48
N GLY A 162 -10.17 -0.32 -3.25
CA GLY A 162 -10.59 -0.20 -4.64
C GLY A 162 -9.42 0.03 -5.58
N CYS A 163 -9.69 0.71 -6.69
CA CYS A 163 -8.71 0.96 -7.75
C CYS A 163 -7.73 2.08 -7.34
N GLY A 164 -6.47 1.71 -7.07
CA GLY A 164 -5.43 2.63 -6.61
C GLY A 164 -5.18 3.82 -7.53
N VAL A 165 -5.25 3.64 -8.85
CA VAL A 165 -5.05 4.73 -9.81
C VAL A 165 -6.26 5.67 -9.88
N CYS A 166 -7.49 5.15 -9.74
CA CYS A 166 -8.68 6.00 -9.75
C CYS A 166 -8.85 6.75 -8.44
N ARG A 167 -8.52 6.13 -7.30
CA ARG A 167 -8.62 6.76 -5.98
C ARG A 167 -7.82 8.07 -5.92
N ASN A 168 -6.64 8.10 -6.54
CA ASN A 168 -5.79 9.29 -6.55
C ASN A 168 -6.07 10.25 -7.71
N ALA A 169 -6.84 9.83 -8.72
CA ALA A 169 -7.25 10.71 -9.81
C ALA A 169 -8.42 11.63 -9.42
N HIS A 170 -9.18 11.28 -8.37
CA HIS A 170 -10.33 12.04 -7.90
C HIS A 170 -9.98 13.17 -6.90
N THR A 171 -8.69 13.42 -6.67
CA THR A 171 -8.20 14.57 -5.87
C THR A 171 -7.93 15.82 -6.73
N PHE A 172 -8.48 15.89 -7.95
CA PHE A 172 -8.45 17.04 -8.85
C PHE A 172 -9.85 17.40 -9.35
#